data_AF-A0A1G6JLU3-F1
#
_entry.id   AF-A0A1G6JLU3-F1
#
_cell.length_a   1.000
_cell.length_b   1.000
_cell.length_c   1.000
_cell.angle_alpha   90.00
_cell.angle_beta   90.00
_cell.angle_gamma   90.00
#
_symmetry.space_group_name_H-M   'P 1'
#
loop_
_entity.id
_entity.type
_entity.pdbx_description
1 polymer ?
#
loop_
_entity_poly.entity_id
_entity_poly.type
_entity_poly.pdbx_seq_one_letter_code
_entity_poly.pdbx_strand_id
1 'polypeptide(L)'
;MMKHFYLLILGAGLMLYTAGCGDNALNGSEQAAVDFYKEVWVEGDTNHSQGMLDHVSESDDLQWRVEQTTSAERKNPPIMVTVSPTDSQMFEKTILIHRPSDKRDFKVRVRRTNGRWRVTKFEQNYDKQRGGYINNDAYQRYQEEYPALTWKRVEQP
;
A
#
# COMPACT_ATOMS: atom_id res chain seq x y z
N MET A 1 1.37 -69.88 2.73
CA MET A 1 1.07 -69.59 4.14
C MET A 1 2.31 -69.00 4.78
N MET A 2 2.38 -67.67 4.91
CA MET A 2 3.12 -66.96 5.97
C MET A 2 2.84 -65.46 5.83
N LYS A 3 2.27 -64.90 6.89
CA LYS A 3 2.24 -63.45 7.20
C LYS A 3 3.69 -62.98 7.41
N HIS A 4 3.96 -61.68 7.29
CA HIS A 4 4.39 -60.78 8.39
C HIS A 4 4.79 -59.40 7.81
N PHE A 5 4.21 -58.39 8.43
CA PHE A 5 4.47 -56.94 8.31
C PHE A 5 5.95 -56.58 8.46
N TYR A 6 6.41 -55.54 7.75
CA TYR A 6 7.20 -54.45 8.35
C TYR A 6 6.98 -53.12 7.61
N LEU A 7 6.57 -52.12 8.39
CA LEU A 7 6.57 -50.71 8.06
C LEU A 7 7.98 -50.23 7.69
N LEU A 8 8.09 -49.37 6.67
CA LEU A 8 9.11 -48.32 6.64
C LEU A 8 8.45 -47.00 6.25
N ILE A 9 8.25 -46.20 7.29
CA ILE A 9 7.94 -44.77 7.23
C ILE A 9 9.20 -44.05 6.76
N LEU A 10 9.11 -43.36 5.63
CA LEU A 10 9.96 -42.21 5.30
C LEU A 10 8.96 -41.13 4.84
N GLY A 11 8.64 -40.09 5.60
CA GLY A 11 9.55 -39.28 6.39
C GLY A 11 10.22 -38.20 5.54
N ALA A 12 9.50 -37.59 4.59
CA ALA A 12 9.93 -36.36 3.94
C ALA A 12 9.12 -35.20 4.53
N GLY A 13 9.76 -34.53 5.49
CA GLY A 13 9.21 -33.40 6.21
C GLY A 13 8.68 -32.33 5.27
N LEU A 14 7.41 -32.01 5.43
CA LEU A 14 6.88 -30.73 5.01
C LEU A 14 7.69 -29.68 5.79
N MET A 15 8.68 -29.08 5.13
CA MET A 15 9.34 -27.89 5.64
C MET A 15 8.24 -26.84 5.80
N LEU A 16 7.83 -26.66 7.05
CA LEU A 16 7.15 -25.46 7.49
C LEU A 16 8.10 -24.32 7.18
N TYR A 17 7.85 -23.63 6.06
CA TYR A 17 8.32 -22.27 5.85
C TYR A 17 7.65 -21.41 6.92
N THR A 18 8.19 -21.45 8.14
CA THR A 18 8.02 -20.37 9.10
C THR A 18 8.78 -19.19 8.53
N ALA A 19 8.14 -18.47 7.61
CA ALA A 19 8.47 -17.08 7.37
C ALA A 19 8.53 -16.41 8.74
N GLY A 20 9.67 -15.83 9.09
CA GLY A 20 9.85 -15.14 10.35
C GLY A 20 8.78 -14.07 10.49
N CYS A 21 7.84 -14.29 11.40
CA CYS A 21 6.83 -13.31 11.82
C CYS A 21 7.55 -12.19 12.59
N GLY A 22 8.09 -11.21 11.87
CA GLY A 22 8.30 -9.86 12.38
C GLY A 22 7.10 -8.99 12.00
N ASP A 23 6.72 -8.07 12.88
CA ASP A 23 5.53 -7.18 12.87
C ASP A 23 5.34 -6.24 11.65
N ASN A 24 5.76 -6.63 10.45
CA ASN A 24 5.61 -5.86 9.21
C ASN A 24 4.31 -6.14 8.45
N ALA A 25 3.37 -6.89 9.03
CA ALA A 25 2.07 -7.12 8.41
C ALA A 25 1.29 -5.80 8.29
N LEU A 26 0.75 -5.54 7.09
CA LEU A 26 -0.16 -4.41 6.88
C LEU A 26 -1.47 -4.66 7.61
N ASN A 27 -1.97 -3.65 8.31
CA ASN A 27 -3.33 -3.64 8.84
C ASN A 27 -4.34 -3.37 7.70
N GLY A 28 -5.64 -3.53 7.97
CA GLY A 28 -6.66 -3.40 6.93
C GLY A 28 -6.73 -2.03 6.25
N SER A 29 -6.43 -0.94 6.96
CA SER A 29 -6.39 0.40 6.37
C SER A 29 -5.15 0.61 5.50
N GLU A 30 -3.99 0.11 5.94
CA GLU A 30 -2.75 0.15 5.16
C GLU A 30 -2.89 -0.69 3.89
N GLN A 31 -3.43 -1.91 3.98
CA GLN A 31 -3.65 -2.77 2.82
C GLN A 31 -4.56 -2.10 1.79
N ALA A 32 -5.69 -1.53 2.21
CA ALA A 32 -6.60 -0.85 1.29
C ALA A 32 -5.96 0.35 0.58
N ALA A 33 -5.08 1.08 1.27
CA ALA A 33 -4.32 2.17 0.67
C ALA A 33 -3.23 1.67 -0.29
N VAL A 34 -2.57 0.56 0.01
CA VAL A 34 -1.57 -0.08 -0.86
C VAL A 34 -2.22 -0.65 -2.12
N ASP A 35 -3.36 -1.32 -2.00
CA ASP A 35 -4.13 -1.82 -3.13
C ASP A 35 -4.53 -0.65 -4.04
N PHE A 36 -5.07 0.44 -3.46
CA PHE A 36 -5.44 1.62 -4.25
C PHE A 36 -4.21 2.26 -4.91
N TYR A 37 -3.10 2.30 -4.19
CA TYR A 37 -1.85 2.82 -4.72
C TYR A 37 -1.39 2.05 -5.95
N LYS A 38 -1.48 0.72 -5.90
CA LYS A 38 -1.12 -0.18 -7.00
C LYS A 38 -1.99 0.10 -8.22
N GLU A 39 -3.32 0.09 -8.05
CA GLU A 39 -4.26 0.31 -9.16
C GLU A 39 -4.01 1.68 -9.83
N VAL A 40 -3.73 2.73 -9.07
CA VAL A 40 -3.56 4.10 -9.61
C VAL A 40 -2.16 4.37 -10.16
N TRP A 41 -1.09 4.10 -9.38
CA TRP A 41 0.28 4.56 -9.66
C TRP A 41 1.27 3.46 -10.06
N VAL A 42 0.80 2.22 -10.19
CA VAL A 42 1.57 1.09 -10.73
C VAL A 42 0.91 0.53 -12.00
N GLU A 43 -0.39 0.21 -11.94
CA GLU A 43 -1.09 -0.47 -13.03
C GLU A 43 -1.81 0.48 -13.98
N GLY A 44 -2.34 1.58 -13.44
CA GLY A 44 -3.15 2.53 -14.19
C GLY A 44 -4.53 1.93 -14.55
N ASP A 45 -5.16 1.25 -13.61
CA ASP A 45 -6.49 0.64 -13.77
C ASP A 45 -7.57 1.56 -13.18
N THR A 46 -8.25 2.31 -14.05
CA THR A 46 -9.36 3.19 -13.64
C THR A 46 -10.52 2.40 -13.05
N ASN A 47 -10.86 1.23 -13.60
CA ASN A 47 -12.07 0.51 -13.21
C ASN A 47 -11.96 -0.02 -11.78
N HIS A 48 -10.83 -0.65 -11.46
CA HIS A 48 -10.57 -1.14 -10.11
C HIS A 48 -10.44 0.01 -9.13
N SER A 49 -9.61 1.01 -9.43
CA SER A 49 -9.39 2.15 -8.52
C SER A 49 -10.68 2.95 -8.25
N GLN A 50 -11.55 3.15 -9.25
CA GLN A 50 -12.86 3.79 -9.07
C GLN A 50 -13.77 2.95 -8.18
N GLY A 51 -13.72 1.62 -8.33
CA GLY A 51 -14.42 0.66 -7.46
C GLY A 51 -14.00 0.73 -5.99
N MET A 52 -12.86 1.35 -5.66
CA MET A 52 -12.35 1.48 -4.29
C MET A 52 -12.75 2.80 -3.58
N LEU A 53 -13.19 3.82 -4.33
CA LEU A 53 -13.56 5.14 -3.81
C LEU A 53 -14.88 5.13 -3.05
N ASP A 54 -14.91 5.66 -1.83
CA ASP A 54 -16.13 5.81 -1.01
C ASP A 54 -17.22 6.64 -1.73
N HIS A 55 -16.82 7.68 -2.48
CA HIS A 55 -17.69 8.59 -3.21
C HIS A 55 -17.14 8.91 -4.62
N VAL A 56 -18.04 9.24 -5.55
CA VAL A 56 -17.73 9.51 -6.97
C VAL A 56 -17.03 10.86 -7.19
N SER A 57 -17.07 11.78 -6.22
CA SER A 57 -16.53 13.15 -6.36
C SER A 57 -15.03 13.22 -6.66
N GLU A 58 -14.28 12.15 -6.39
CA GLU A 58 -12.83 12.08 -6.67
C GLU A 58 -12.52 11.51 -8.07
N SER A 59 -13.54 11.21 -8.90
CA SER A 59 -13.35 10.52 -10.18
C SER A 59 -12.52 11.32 -11.19
N ASP A 60 -12.65 12.64 -11.22
CA ASP A 60 -11.90 13.48 -12.18
C ASP A 60 -10.40 13.54 -11.84
N ASP A 61 -10.04 13.70 -10.55
CA ASP A 61 -8.63 13.63 -10.14
C ASP A 61 -8.09 12.22 -10.34
N LEU A 62 -8.91 11.19 -10.04
CA LEU A 62 -8.53 9.78 -10.24
C LEU A 62 -8.18 9.52 -11.71
N GLN A 63 -9.06 9.91 -12.63
CA GLN A 63 -8.85 9.74 -14.06
C GLN A 63 -7.54 10.38 -14.51
N TRP A 64 -7.29 11.63 -14.08
CA TRP A 64 -6.06 12.33 -14.39
C TRP A 64 -4.81 11.59 -13.88
N ARG A 65 -4.85 11.05 -12.64
CA ARG A 65 -3.71 10.27 -12.09
C ARG A 65 -3.47 8.98 -12.88
N VAL A 66 -4.52 8.26 -13.24
CA VAL A 66 -4.41 7.00 -13.99
C VAL A 66 -3.84 7.24 -15.40
N GLU A 67 -4.26 8.30 -16.08
CA GLU A 67 -3.73 8.68 -17.39
C GLU A 67 -2.22 8.99 -17.35
N GLN A 68 -1.73 9.63 -16.27
CA GLN A 68 -0.30 9.84 -16.08
C GLN A 68 0.49 8.55 -15.86
N THR A 69 -0.11 7.53 -15.24
CA THR A 69 0.53 6.24 -15.01
C THR A 69 0.58 5.39 -16.28
N THR A 70 -0.53 5.33 -17.03
CA THR A 70 -0.64 4.52 -18.25
C THR A 70 0.28 4.99 -19.39
N SER A 71 0.68 6.26 -19.38
CA SER A 71 1.65 6.83 -20.33
C SER A 71 3.12 6.55 -19.98
N ALA A 72 3.40 5.96 -18.81
CA ALA A 72 4.74 5.65 -18.33
C ALA A 72 5.06 4.14 -18.39
N GLU A 73 6.35 3.79 -18.34
CA GLU A 73 6.79 2.40 -18.19
C GLU A 73 6.28 1.84 -16.85
N ARG A 74 5.52 0.75 -16.89
CA ARG A 74 4.99 0.07 -15.69
C ARG A 74 6.14 -0.48 -14.85
N LYS A 75 6.27 0.03 -13.63
CA LYS A 75 7.23 -0.44 -12.63
C LYS A 75 6.49 -0.70 -11.33
N ASN A 76 6.82 -1.81 -10.68
CA ASN A 76 6.33 -2.13 -9.35
C ASN A 76 7.47 -2.10 -8.32
N PRO A 77 8.04 -0.91 -8.03
CA PRO A 77 9.14 -0.79 -7.08
C PRO A 77 8.63 -0.90 -5.64
N PRO A 78 9.51 -1.25 -4.69
CA PRO A 78 9.18 -1.24 -3.28
C PRO A 78 8.69 0.13 -2.80
N ILE A 79 7.78 0.12 -1.83
CA ILE A 79 7.27 1.32 -1.14
C ILE A 79 7.41 1.16 0.39
N MET A 80 7.40 2.30 1.09
CA MET A 80 7.33 2.39 2.54
C MET A 80 5.97 2.93 2.94
N VAL A 81 5.31 2.33 3.92
CA VAL A 81 3.94 2.62 4.32
C VAL A 81 3.84 2.82 5.82
N THR A 82 3.08 3.82 6.25
CA THR A 82 2.71 3.99 7.66
C THR A 82 1.35 4.67 7.79
N VAL A 83 0.68 4.46 8.91
CA VAL A 83 -0.42 5.34 9.34
C VAL A 83 0.17 6.69 9.77
N SER A 84 -0.50 7.79 9.43
CA SER A 84 -0.11 9.13 9.87
C SER A 84 -0.17 9.23 11.40
N PRO A 85 0.87 9.77 12.06
CA PRO A 85 0.89 9.89 13.53
C PRO A 85 -0.06 10.98 14.05
N THR A 86 -0.53 11.89 13.18
CA THR A 86 -1.44 12.99 13.52
C THR A 86 -2.92 12.62 13.43
N ASP A 87 -3.19 11.35 13.16
CA ASP A 87 -4.50 10.87 12.77
C ASP A 87 -5.32 10.47 14.01
N SER A 88 -6.33 11.29 14.33
CA SER A 88 -7.06 11.18 15.60
C SER A 88 -8.31 10.30 15.53
N GLN A 89 -8.78 9.93 14.33
CA GLN A 89 -10.05 9.22 14.15
C GLN A 89 -9.85 7.70 14.09
N MET A 90 -10.79 6.95 14.67
CA MET A 90 -10.72 5.48 14.72
C MET A 90 -11.12 4.83 13.39
N PHE A 91 -12.17 5.35 12.74
CA PHE A 91 -12.79 4.76 11.54
C PHE A 91 -12.32 5.39 10.24
N GLU A 92 -11.44 6.38 10.33
CA GLU A 92 -10.85 7.05 9.19
C GLU A 92 -9.37 7.15 9.44
N LYS A 93 -8.58 6.69 8.46
CA LYS A 93 -7.14 6.63 8.54
C LYS A 93 -6.47 7.33 7.38
N THR A 94 -5.44 8.12 7.67
CA THR A 94 -4.55 8.70 6.67
C THR A 94 -3.31 7.81 6.56
N ILE A 95 -3.14 7.16 5.42
CA ILE A 95 -1.98 6.32 5.12
C ILE A 95 -0.99 7.13 4.31
N LEU A 96 0.26 7.13 4.76
CA LEU A 96 1.40 7.76 4.11
C LEU A 96 2.18 6.67 3.37
N ILE A 97 2.47 6.92 2.10
CA ILE A 97 3.22 6.01 1.25
C ILE A 97 4.40 6.79 0.65
N HIS A 98 5.60 6.27 0.81
CA HIS A 98 6.81 6.79 0.21
C HIS A 98 7.36 5.78 -0.79
N ARG A 99 7.65 6.22 -2.03
CA ARG A 99 8.31 5.40 -3.05
C ARG A 99 9.78 5.82 -3.17
N PRO A 100 10.74 5.03 -2.65
CA PRO A 100 12.15 5.42 -2.65
C PRO A 100 12.77 5.56 -4.04
N SER A 101 12.29 4.80 -5.03
CA SER A 101 12.90 4.76 -6.37
C SER A 101 12.89 6.11 -7.10
N ASP A 102 11.89 6.94 -6.83
CA ASP A 102 11.72 8.26 -7.46
C ASP A 102 11.39 9.38 -6.46
N LYS A 103 11.58 9.09 -5.16
CA LYS A 103 11.39 10.03 -4.04
C LYS A 103 10.01 10.70 -4.01
N ARG A 104 8.96 9.97 -4.42
CA ARG A 104 7.59 10.49 -4.38
C ARG A 104 6.87 10.06 -3.12
N ASP A 105 6.07 10.97 -2.59
CA ASP A 105 5.17 10.73 -1.48
C ASP A 105 3.72 10.78 -1.95
N PHE A 106 2.92 9.90 -1.34
CA PHE A 106 1.51 9.74 -1.59
C PHE A 106 0.79 9.68 -0.25
N LYS A 107 -0.44 10.17 -0.25
CA LYS A 107 -1.32 10.15 0.92
C LYS A 107 -2.66 9.60 0.49
N VAL A 108 -3.13 8.57 1.17
CA VAL A 108 -4.42 7.94 0.90
C VAL A 108 -5.21 7.96 2.19
N ARG A 109 -6.34 8.68 2.20
CA ARG A 109 -7.29 8.67 3.30
C ARG A 109 -8.31 7.57 3.04
N VAL A 110 -8.45 6.67 3.99
CA VAL A 110 -9.39 5.55 3.94
C VAL A 110 -10.38 5.64 5.09
N ARG A 111 -11.63 5.26 4.84
CA ARG A 111 -12.70 5.18 5.85
C ARG A 111 -13.30 3.79 5.86
N ARG A 112 -13.65 3.29 7.05
CA ARG A 112 -14.35 2.02 7.18
C ARG A 112 -15.85 2.22 6.96
N THR A 113 -16.36 1.73 5.83
CA THR A 113 -17.78 1.79 5.43
C THR A 113 -18.28 0.36 5.18
N ASN A 114 -19.39 -0.05 5.82
CA ASN A 114 -19.99 -1.39 5.67
C ASN A 114 -18.97 -2.54 5.83
N GLY A 115 -18.06 -2.41 6.80
CA GLY A 115 -17.04 -3.42 7.10
C GLY A 115 -15.82 -3.41 6.18
N ARG A 116 -15.80 -2.59 5.12
CA ARG A 116 -14.68 -2.46 4.16
C ARG A 116 -13.97 -1.11 4.32
N TRP A 117 -12.68 -1.06 4.05
CA TRP A 117 -11.95 0.21 3.95
C TRP A 117 -12.12 0.76 2.53
N ARG A 118 -12.51 2.03 2.43
CA ARG A 118 -12.86 2.74 1.20
C ARG A 118 -12.02 4.01 1.11
N VAL A 119 -11.54 4.36 -0.07
CA VAL A 119 -10.72 5.57 -0.25
C VAL A 119 -11.63 6.80 -0.28
N THR A 120 -11.44 7.74 0.64
CA THR A 120 -12.22 8.98 0.71
C THR A 120 -11.50 10.16 0.11
N LYS A 121 -10.17 10.13 0.06
CA LYS A 121 -9.32 11.16 -0.55
C LYS A 121 -7.96 10.58 -0.86
N PHE A 122 -7.33 11.06 -1.92
CA PHE A 122 -5.93 10.76 -2.19
C PHE A 122 -5.19 11.99 -2.69
N GLU A 123 -3.89 12.03 -2.42
CA GLU A 123 -3.02 13.10 -2.83
C GLU A 123 -1.68 12.49 -3.23
N GLN A 124 -1.08 13.06 -4.27
CA GLN A 124 0.31 12.86 -4.64
C GLN A 124 0.97 14.23 -4.59
N ASN A 125 2.18 14.32 -4.03
CA ASN A 125 2.94 15.56 -3.93
C ASN A 125 3.31 16.08 -5.34
N TYR A 126 2.38 16.79 -5.96
CA TYR A 126 2.50 17.45 -7.26
C TYR A 126 2.31 18.95 -7.06
N ASP A 127 3.33 19.73 -7.39
CA ASP A 127 3.29 21.18 -7.39
C ASP A 127 2.75 21.70 -8.73
N LYS A 128 1.52 22.19 -8.71
CA LYS A 128 0.88 22.80 -9.89
C LYS A 128 1.56 24.10 -10.34
N GLN A 129 2.21 24.84 -9.43
CA GLN A 129 2.87 26.12 -9.73
C GLN A 129 4.27 25.92 -10.31
N ARG A 130 4.99 24.88 -9.87
CA ARG A 130 6.32 24.52 -10.37
C ARG A 130 6.30 23.50 -11.51
N GLY A 131 5.12 23.02 -11.89
CA GLY A 131 4.93 22.09 -13.01
C GLY A 131 5.60 20.73 -12.79
N GLY A 132 5.71 20.27 -11.53
CA GLY A 132 6.50 19.08 -11.21
C GLY A 132 6.17 18.47 -9.85
N TYR A 133 6.68 17.26 -9.60
CA TYR A 133 6.50 16.58 -8.32
C TYR A 133 7.39 17.20 -7.24
N ILE A 134 6.82 17.43 -6.05
CA ILE A 134 7.60 17.86 -4.88
C ILE A 134 8.34 16.62 -4.36
N ASN A 135 9.57 16.84 -3.89
CA ASN A 135 10.43 15.82 -3.31
C ASN A 135 9.78 15.14 -2.08
N ASN A 136 10.46 14.15 -1.50
CA ASN A 136 10.05 13.31 -0.37
C ASN A 136 9.87 14.05 0.98
N ASP A 137 9.30 15.25 0.95
CA ASP A 137 9.13 16.18 2.06
C ASP A 137 8.25 15.60 3.16
N ALA A 138 7.22 14.81 2.83
CA ALA A 138 6.39 14.21 3.85
C ALA A 138 7.17 13.12 4.59
N TYR A 139 7.79 12.19 3.86
CA TYR A 139 8.60 11.13 4.47
C TYR A 139 9.74 11.69 5.34
N GLN A 140 10.52 12.64 4.81
CA GLN A 140 11.64 13.24 5.54
C GLN A 140 11.16 13.97 6.79
N ARG A 141 10.14 14.82 6.66
CA ARG A 141 9.59 15.55 7.81
C ARG A 141 9.07 14.59 8.88
N TYR A 142 8.34 13.53 8.51
CA TYR A 142 7.81 12.59 9.50
C TYR A 142 8.90 11.77 10.20
N GLN A 143 10.01 11.45 9.52
CA GLN A 143 11.17 10.82 10.15
C GLN A 143 11.82 11.75 11.21
N GLU A 144 11.89 13.05 10.93
CA GLU A 144 12.45 14.05 11.85
C GLU A 144 11.50 14.36 13.02
N GLU A 145 10.22 14.60 12.74
CA GLU A 145 9.22 14.97 13.75
C GLU A 145 8.80 13.77 14.63
N TYR A 146 8.84 12.56 14.09
CA TYR A 146 8.37 11.34 14.75
C TYR A 146 9.38 10.18 14.57
N PRO A 147 10.55 10.23 15.21
CA PRO A 147 11.61 9.23 15.02
C PRO A 147 11.24 7.81 15.45
N ALA A 148 10.18 7.65 16.26
CA ALA A 148 9.63 6.36 16.65
C ALA A 148 8.57 5.81 15.68
N LEU A 149 8.25 6.52 14.60
CA LEU A 149 7.26 6.09 13.61
C LEU A 149 7.80 4.93 12.79
N THR A 150 7.15 3.78 12.87
CA THR A 150 7.54 2.58 12.12
C THR A 150 7.01 2.64 10.70
N TRP A 151 7.92 2.58 9.71
CA TRP A 151 7.57 2.46 8.31
C TRP A 151 7.70 1.01 7.86
N LYS A 152 6.62 0.45 7.32
CA LYS A 152 6.55 -0.91 6.81
C LYS A 152 6.97 -0.93 5.35
N ARG A 153 7.85 -1.85 4.97
CA ARG A 153 8.27 -2.03 3.58
C ARG A 153 7.34 -3.00 2.87
N VAL A 154 6.89 -2.63 1.67
CA VAL A 154 6.14 -3.49 0.76
C VAL A 154 6.99 -3.64 -0.50
N GLU A 155 7.49 -4.85 -0.78
CA GLU A 155 8.46 -5.06 -1.87
C GLU A 155 7.82 -4.97 -3.26
N GLN A 156 6.57 -5.40 -3.40
CA GLN A 156 5.80 -5.43 -4.64
C GLN A 156 4.33 -5.13 -4.31
N PRO A 157 3.96 -3.85 -4.17
CA PRO A 157 2.57 -3.48 -3.95
C PRO A 157 1.62 -4.04 -5.02
#